data_AF-A0A0P1NZ94-F1
#
_entry.id   AF-A0A0P1NZ94-F1
#
_cell.length_a   1.000
_cell.length_b   1.000
_cell.length_c   1.000
_cell.angle_alpha   90.00
_cell.angle_beta   90.00
_cell.angle_gamma   90.00
#
_symmetry.space_group_name_H-M   'P 1'
#
loop_
_entity.id
_entity.type
_entity.pdbx_description
1 polymer ?
#
loop_
_entity_poly.entity_id
_entity_poly.type
_entity_poly.pdbx_seq_one_letter_code
_entity_poly.pdbx_strand_id
1 'polypeptide(L)'
;MKNEGLKKKLVGFTVDDKVPPRHGYEIYKNGGKIGYVTSGTFSPILEKGIGLGYVDIRFSNPGEKININARGKELVATIVSLPFVPNRAR
;
A
#
# COMPACT_ATOMS: atom_id res chain seq x y z
N MET A 1 8.94 17.69 -25.74
CA MET A 1 8.04 16.66 -25.17
C MET A 1 7.67 17.11 -23.76
N LYS A 2 6.39 17.31 -23.47
CA LYS A 2 5.94 17.61 -22.10
C LYS A 2 6.19 16.35 -21.26
N ASN A 3 7.10 16.44 -20.30
CA ASN A 3 7.27 15.45 -19.26
C ASN A 3 5.99 15.46 -18.40
N GLU A 4 4.93 14.78 -18.84
CA GLU A 4 3.83 14.44 -17.96
C GLU A 4 4.42 13.56 -16.85
N GLY A 5 4.71 14.20 -15.71
CA GLY A 5 5.28 13.53 -14.55
C GLY A 5 4.44 12.30 -14.17
N LEU A 6 5.11 11.30 -13.59
CA LEU A 6 4.49 10.05 -13.18
C LEU A 6 3.24 10.31 -12.33
N LYS A 7 2.07 9.92 -12.85
CA LYS A 7 0.78 10.11 -12.16
C LYS A 7 0.61 9.13 -11.00
N LYS A 8 1.24 7.96 -11.08
CA LYS A 8 1.21 6.90 -10.06
C LYS A 8 2.61 6.50 -9.60
N LYS A 9 2.72 6.10 -8.35
CA LYS A 9 3.97 5.62 -7.72
C LYS A 9 3.71 4.29 -7.03
N LEU A 10 4.67 3.37 -7.15
CA LEU A 10 4.67 2.12 -6.39
C LEU A 10 5.06 2.44 -4.94
N VAL A 11 4.23 2.00 -4.00
CA VAL A 11 4.45 2.18 -2.57
C VAL A 11 4.34 0.87 -1.83
N GLY A 12 5.06 0.75 -0.71
CA GLY A 12 4.81 -0.26 0.30
C GLY A 12 3.77 0.22 1.29
N PHE A 13 2.95 -0.68 1.80
CA PHE A 13 2.02 -0.38 2.89
C PHE A 13 1.91 -1.56 3.85
N THR A 14 1.49 -1.26 5.08
CA THR A 14 1.15 -2.23 6.12
C THR A 14 -0.32 -2.11 6.47
N VAL A 15 -1.02 -3.23 6.59
CA VAL A 15 -2.41 -3.32 7.05
C VAL A 15 -2.40 -3.63 8.55
N ASP A 16 -3.24 -2.94 9.33
CA ASP A 16 -3.31 -3.18 10.78
C ASP A 16 -4.05 -4.48 11.13
N ASP A 17 -4.71 -5.10 10.15
CA ASP A 17 -5.34 -6.42 10.25
C ASP A 17 -4.35 -7.53 9.84
N LYS A 18 -4.55 -8.76 10.34
CA LYS A 18 -3.77 -9.95 9.98
C LYS A 18 -4.12 -10.48 8.59
N VAL A 19 -5.24 -10.02 8.01
CA VAL A 19 -5.66 -10.43 6.66
C VAL A 19 -4.79 -9.75 5.60
N PRO A 20 -4.03 -10.51 4.79
CA PRO A 20 -3.20 -9.93 3.75
C PRO A 20 -4.07 -9.41 2.59
N PRO A 21 -3.78 -8.20 2.08
CA PRO A 21 -4.44 -7.71 0.88
C PRO A 21 -3.97 -8.50 -0.34
N ARG A 22 -4.87 -8.67 -1.31
CA ARG A 22 -4.61 -9.48 -2.51
C ARG A 22 -4.49 -8.59 -3.75
N HIS A 23 -3.85 -9.12 -4.78
CA HIS A 23 -3.76 -8.48 -6.09
C HIS A 23 -5.14 -8.00 -6.58
N GLY A 24 -5.19 -6.79 -7.13
CA GLY A 24 -6.39 -6.20 -7.72
C GLY A 24 -7.32 -5.51 -6.73
N TYR A 25 -7.06 -5.57 -5.41
CA TYR A 25 -7.84 -4.80 -4.44
C TYR A 25 -7.63 -3.31 -4.67
N GLU A 26 -8.72 -2.55 -4.55
CA GLU A 26 -8.71 -1.11 -4.80
C GLU A 26 -8.23 -0.35 -3.56
N ILE A 27 -7.46 0.71 -3.79
CA ILE A 27 -6.94 1.58 -2.74
C ILE A 27 -7.72 2.90 -2.79
N TYR A 28 -8.21 3.32 -1.65
CA TYR A 28 -9.03 4.51 -1.44
C TYR A 28 -8.39 5.48 -0.45
N LYS A 29 -8.67 6.77 -0.64
CA LYS A 29 -8.38 7.85 0.30
C LYS A 29 -9.43 8.94 0.12
N ASN A 30 -9.92 9.52 1.21
CA ASN A 30 -10.87 10.64 1.20
C ASN A 30 -12.13 10.35 0.34
N GLY A 31 -12.61 9.11 0.34
CA GLY A 31 -13.76 8.68 -0.46
C GLY A 31 -13.49 8.43 -1.95
N GLY A 32 -12.26 8.67 -2.44
CA GLY A 32 -11.87 8.47 -3.83
C GLY A 32 -10.95 7.27 -4.03
N LYS A 33 -11.10 6.55 -5.15
CA LYS A 33 -10.17 5.51 -5.58
C LYS A 33 -8.87 6.17 -6.06
N ILE A 34 -7.76 5.86 -5.41
CA ILE A 34 -6.43 6.42 -5.68
C ILE A 34 -5.47 5.39 -6.28
N GLY A 35 -5.84 4.11 -6.30
CA GLY A 35 -4.87 3.07 -6.62
C GLY A 35 -5.39 1.65 -6.59
N TYR A 36 -4.45 0.72 -6.65
CA TYR A 36 -4.70 -0.72 -6.54
C TYR A 36 -3.49 -1.47 -5.97
N VAL A 37 -3.76 -2.59 -5.32
CA VAL A 37 -2.78 -3.52 -4.77
C VAL A 37 -2.20 -4.38 -5.89
N THR A 38 -0.88 -4.45 -5.98
CA THR A 38 -0.17 -5.31 -6.93
C THR A 38 0.14 -6.67 -6.32
N SER A 39 0.64 -6.69 -5.09
CA SER A 39 0.94 -7.91 -4.34
C SER A 39 0.76 -7.67 -2.85
N GLY A 40 0.48 -8.73 -2.10
CA GLY A 40 0.39 -8.67 -0.65
C GLY A 40 0.54 -10.04 -0.02
N THR A 41 1.05 -10.04 1.20
CA THR A 41 1.32 -11.24 2.00
C THR A 41 1.22 -10.90 3.48
N PHE A 42 1.20 -11.92 4.33
CA PHE A 42 1.34 -11.75 5.77
C PHE A 42 2.83 -11.77 6.13
N SER A 43 3.30 -10.77 6.88
CA SER A 43 4.66 -10.77 7.42
C SER A 43 4.66 -11.35 8.83
N PRO A 44 5.27 -12.53 9.08
CA PRO A 44 5.38 -13.09 10.42
C PRO A 44 6.30 -12.25 11.33
N ILE A 45 7.24 -11.50 10.75
CA ILE A 45 8.18 -10.65 11.50
C ILE A 45 7.48 -9.40 12.04
N LEU A 46 6.57 -8.83 11.24
CA LEU A 46 5.83 -7.61 11.62
C LEU A 46 4.46 -7.92 12.22
N GLU A 47 4.05 -9.19 12.22
CA GLU A 47 2.71 -9.67 12.60
C GLU A 47 1.55 -8.91 11.94
N LYS A 48 1.79 -8.42 10.72
CA LYS A 48 0.87 -7.56 9.96
C LYS A 48 0.74 -8.01 8.51
N GLY A 49 -0.40 -7.72 7.89
CA GLY A 49 -0.50 -7.76 6.43
C GLY A 49 0.42 -6.70 5.82
N ILE A 50 1.20 -7.07 4.81
CA ILE A 50 2.02 -6.12 4.04
C ILE A 50 1.70 -6.26 2.56
N GLY A 51 1.96 -5.20 1.80
CA GLY A 51 1.78 -5.26 0.36
C GLY A 51 2.37 -4.09 -0.38
N LEU A 52 2.39 -4.26 -1.70
CA LEU A 52 2.76 -3.25 -2.66
C LEU A 52 1.53 -2.82 -3.44
N GLY A 53 1.51 -1.55 -3.84
CA GLY A 53 0.43 -1.02 -4.66
C GLY A 53 0.84 0.23 -5.42
N TYR A 54 0.14 0.50 -6.51
CA TYR A 54 0.25 1.78 -7.21
C TYR A 54 -0.80 2.72 -6.67
N VAL A 55 -0.35 3.88 -6.20
CA VAL A 55 -1.22 4.98 -5.75
C VAL A 55 -0.90 6.25 -6.52
N ASP A 56 -1.85 7.17 -6.60
CA ASP A 56 -1.60 8.50 -7.14
C ASP A 56 -0.47 9.20 -6.35
N ILE A 57 0.43 9.87 -7.08
CA ILE A 57 1.68 10.40 -6.51
C ILE A 57 1.45 11.35 -5.32
N ARG A 58 0.32 12.07 -5.32
CA ARG A 58 -0.10 13.00 -4.26
C ARG A 58 -0.35 12.32 -2.91
N PHE A 59 -0.61 11.02 -2.90
CA PHE A 59 -0.88 10.23 -1.70
C PHE A 59 0.23 9.21 -1.42
N SER A 60 1.39 9.32 -2.09
CA SER A 60 2.44 8.30 -2.05
C SER A 60 3.45 8.46 -0.90
N ASN A 61 3.22 9.40 0.02
CA ASN A 61 4.14 9.70 1.09
C ASN A 61 4.07 8.65 2.22
N PRO A 62 5.21 8.25 2.82
CA PRO A 62 5.21 7.44 4.03
C PRO A 62 4.43 8.10 5.18
N GLY A 63 3.72 7.28 5.96
CA GLY A 63 2.84 7.73 7.05
C GLY A 63 1.40 8.01 6.63
N GLU A 64 1.12 8.07 5.33
CA GLU A 64 -0.23 8.27 4.82
C GLU A 64 -1.13 7.06 5.11
N LYS A 65 -2.25 7.31 5.79
CA LYS A 65 -3.31 6.29 5.98
C LYS A 65 -4.15 6.13 4.72
N ILE A 66 -4.40 4.91 4.30
CA ILE A 66 -5.20 4.54 3.13
C ILE A 66 -6.19 3.42 3.50
N ASN A 67 -7.23 3.27 2.69
CA ASN A 67 -8.23 2.22 2.86
C ASN A 67 -8.10 1.24 1.68
N ILE A 68 -8.00 -0.05 1.96
CA ILE A 68 -7.99 -1.09 0.93
C ILE A 68 -9.36 -1.78 0.95
N ASN A 69 -10.04 -1.80 -0.19
CA ASN A 69 -11.31 -2.49 -0.34
C ASN A 69 -11.07 -3.97 -0.68
N ALA A 70 -11.24 -4.82 0.32
CA ALA A 70 -11.14 -6.27 0.23
C ALA A 70 -12.53 -6.89 0.03
N ARG A 71 -13.13 -6.72 -1.16
CA ARG A 71 -14.45 -7.26 -1.55
C ARG A 71 -15.58 -6.83 -0.59
N GLY A 72 -15.63 -5.55 -0.25
CA GLY A 72 -16.65 -4.97 0.63
C GLY A 72 -16.21 -4.81 2.08
N LYS A 73 -15.06 -5.39 2.49
CA LYS A 73 -14.43 -5.08 3.77
C LYS A 73 -13.36 -4.00 3.56
N GLU A 74 -13.47 -2.89 4.28
CA GLU A 74 -12.40 -1.89 4.33
C GLU A 74 -11.31 -2.33 5.29
N LEU A 75 -10.07 -2.34 4.80
CA LEU A 75 -8.88 -2.59 5.60
C LEU A 75 -8.09 -1.28 5.72
N VAL A 76 -7.84 -0.85 6.95
CA VAL A 76 -7.00 0.31 7.22
C VAL A 76 -5.54 -0.09 7.02
N ALA A 77 -4.84 0.66 6.17
CA ALA A 77 -3.44 0.47 5.90
C ALA A 77 -2.68 1.80 5.97
N THR A 78 -1.37 1.72 6.18
CA THR A 78 -0.48 2.87 6.25
C THR A 78 0.65 2.68 5.26
N ILE A 79 0.92 3.69 4.44
CA ILE A 79 2.06 3.69 3.51
C ILE A 79 3.36 3.76 4.31
N VAL A 80 4.30 2.91 3.96
CA VAL A 80 5.61 2.81 4.62
C VAL A 80 6.73 2.89 3.60
N SER A 81 7.90 3.35 4.07
CA SER A 81 9.12 3.25 3.29
C SER A 81 9.55 1.79 3.17
N LEU A 82 10.05 1.42 1.98
CA LEU A 82 10.69 0.13 1.75
C LEU A 82 12.19 0.21 2.11
N PRO A 83 12.83 -0.90 2.51
CA PRO A 83 12.25 -2.23 2.71
C PRO A 83 11.41 -2.34 3.99
N PHE A 84 10.43 -3.26 4.02
CA PHE A 84 9.52 -3.44 5.17
C PHE A 84 10.23 -3.84 6.47
N VAL A 85 11.31 -4.60 6.35
CA VAL A 85 12.17 -5.01 7.45
C VAL A 85 13.58 -4.53 7.10
N PRO A 86 14.29 -3.88 8.03
CA PRO A 86 15.64 -3.42 7.77
C PRO A 86 16.53 -4.60 7.40
N ASN A 87 17.26 -4.46 6.28
CA ASN A 87 18.23 -5.46 5.88
C ASN A 87 19.41 -5.41 6.85
N ARG A 88 19.57 -6.44 7.69
CA ARG A 88 20.76 -6.62 8.55
C ARG A 88 21.87 -7.35 7.80
N ALA A 89 22.01 -7.14 6.49
CA ALA A 89 23.17 -7.60 5.76
C ALA A 89 24.38 -6.82 6.30
N ARG A 90 25.24 -7.57 6.98
CA ARG A 90 26.52 -7.11 7.53
C ARG A 90 27.61 -7.41 6.51
#